data_AF-A0A1F9KRL8-F1
#
_entry.id   AF-A0A1F9KRL8-F1
#
_cell.length_a   1.000
_cell.length_b   1.000
_cell.length_c   1.000
_cell.angle_alpha   90.00
_cell.angle_beta   90.00
_cell.angle_gamma   90.00
#
_symmetry.space_group_name_H-M   'P 1'
#
loop_
_entity.id
_entity.type
_entity.pdbx_description
1 polymer ?
#
loop_
_entity_poly.entity_id
_entity_poly.type
_entity_poly.pdbx_seq_one_letter_code
_entity_poly.pdbx_strand_id
1 'polypeptide(L)'
;MNGFVGEFLILLGAFKTFPFGAAVAATGVFLGAIYMLWMFRRVVFGPLDRPENQRLKDVDLREMALLAPILALIFFMGVYPKPFLSRMKASVELVIQRVESKQEALPLVLEGRNNGVTRADGSTNSPYFEATMSLSNGN
;
A
#
# COMPACT_ATOMS: atom_id res chain seq x y z
N MET A 1 -5.28 -10.04 12.38
CA MET A 1 -5.94 -9.88 11.06
C MET A 1 -6.16 -8.39 10.82
N ASN A 2 -5.15 -7.64 10.37
CA ASN A 2 -5.30 -6.19 10.18
C ASN A 2 -5.75 -5.78 8.76
N GLY A 3 -5.85 -6.70 7.81
CA GLY A 3 -6.38 -6.33 6.49
C GLY A 3 -6.19 -7.38 5.43
N PHE A 4 -6.82 -8.55 5.56
CA PHE A 4 -6.81 -9.57 4.51
C PHE A 4 -7.23 -9.00 3.14
N VAL A 5 -8.28 -8.17 3.12
CA VAL A 5 -8.73 -7.48 1.90
C VAL A 5 -7.66 -6.54 1.35
N GLY A 6 -6.90 -5.85 2.22
CA GLY A 6 -5.79 -4.98 1.82
C GLY A 6 -4.61 -5.76 1.25
N GLU A 7 -4.18 -6.82 1.93
CA GLU A 7 -3.09 -7.71 1.48
C GLU A 7 -3.43 -8.39 0.15
N PHE A 8 -4.69 -8.84 -0.01
CA PHE A 8 -5.17 -9.41 -1.27
C PHE A 8 -5.13 -8.38 -2.41
N LEU A 9 -5.58 -7.13 -2.16
CA LEU A 9 -5.51 -6.05 -3.14
C LEU A 9 -4.06 -5.68 -3.50
N ILE A 10 -3.15 -5.71 -2.53
CA ILE A 10 -1.72 -5.49 -2.76
C ILE A 10 -1.14 -6.59 -3.66
N LEU A 11 -1.45 -7.86 -3.39
CA LEU A 11 -1.04 -8.97 -4.25
C LEU A 11 -1.60 -8.85 -5.67
N LEU A 12 -2.88 -8.48 -5.80
CA LEU A 12 -3.52 -8.28 -7.09
C LEU A 12 -2.87 -7.14 -7.90
N GLY A 13 -2.47 -6.05 -7.21
CA GLY A 13 -1.71 -4.96 -7.82
C GLY A 13 -0.29 -5.39 -8.22
N ALA A 14 0.42 -6.05 -7.30
CA ALA A 14 1.80 -6.50 -7.52
C ALA A 14 1.92 -7.55 -8.64
N PHE A 15 0.88 -8.38 -8.85
CA PHE A 15 0.86 -9.39 -9.91
C PHE A 15 0.99 -8.77 -11.31
N LYS A 16 0.55 -7.52 -11.51
CA LYS A 16 0.68 -6.81 -12.79
C LYS A 16 2.11 -6.41 -13.13
N THR A 17 2.95 -6.17 -12.12
CA THR A 17 4.33 -5.68 -12.30
C THR A 17 5.36 -6.79 -12.12
N PHE A 18 5.18 -7.65 -11.11
CA PHE A 18 6.13 -8.72 -10.79
C PHE A 18 5.41 -10.03 -10.41
N PRO A 19 5.00 -10.84 -11.40
CA PRO A 19 4.15 -12.01 -11.18
C PRO A 19 4.84 -13.12 -10.37
N PHE A 20 6.15 -13.31 -10.52
CA PHE A 20 6.89 -14.35 -9.80
C PHE A 20 6.96 -14.07 -8.28
N GLY A 21 7.29 -12.84 -7.88
CA GLY A 21 7.27 -12.46 -6.46
C GLY A 21 5.87 -12.47 -5.87
N ALA A 22 4.86 -12.07 -6.65
CA ALA A 22 3.47 -12.16 -6.22
C ALA A 22 3.01 -13.62 -6.00
N ALA A 23 3.48 -14.58 -6.80
CA ALA A 23 3.18 -16.01 -6.62
C ALA A 23 3.78 -16.57 -5.31
N VAL A 24 5.02 -16.21 -4.98
CA VAL A 24 5.65 -16.58 -3.71
C VAL A 24 4.88 -15.98 -2.53
N ALA A 25 4.52 -14.70 -2.62
CA ALA A 25 3.78 -14.01 -1.56
C ALA A 25 2.35 -14.60 -1.39
N ALA A 26 1.67 -14.94 -2.49
CA ALA A 26 0.38 -15.62 -2.45
C ALA A 26 0.46 -16.98 -1.74
N THR A 27 1.54 -17.73 -1.95
CA THR A 27 1.78 -19.01 -1.25
C THR A 27 1.85 -18.80 0.26
N GLY A 28 2.51 -17.74 0.74
CA GLY A 28 2.52 -17.37 2.16
C GLY A 28 1.12 -17.10 2.72
N VAL A 29 0.26 -16.42 1.95
CA VAL A 29 -1.15 -16.19 2.35
C VAL A 29 -1.92 -17.50 2.46
N PHE A 30 -1.75 -18.43 1.51
CA PHE A 30 -2.37 -19.75 1.58
C PHE A 30 -1.93 -20.56 2.81
N LEU A 31 -0.62 -20.56 3.12
CA LEU A 31 -0.11 -21.21 4.33
C LEU A 31 -0.71 -20.59 5.60
N GLY A 32 -0.83 -19.26 5.64
CA GLY A 32 -1.49 -18.56 6.74
C GLY A 32 -2.95 -18.96 6.91
N ALA A 33 -3.70 -19.09 5.81
CA ALA A 33 -5.08 -19.55 5.85
C ALA A 33 -5.21 -21.00 6.36
N ILE A 34 -4.33 -21.90 5.90
CA ILE A 34 -4.27 -23.29 6.38
C ILE A 34 -3.96 -23.33 7.88
N TYR A 35 -3.00 -22.53 8.36
CA TYR A 35 -2.67 -22.44 9.77
C TYR A 35 -3.86 -21.95 10.61
N MET A 36 -4.56 -20.91 10.16
CA MET A 36 -5.75 -20.40 10.83
C MET A 36 -6.87 -21.43 10.89
N LEU A 37 -7.08 -22.19 9.80
CA LEU A 37 -8.07 -23.26 9.79
C LEU A 37 -7.70 -24.41 10.73
N TRP A 38 -6.42 -24.81 10.75
CA TRP A 38 -5.92 -25.82 11.68
C TRP A 38 -6.09 -25.38 13.14
N MET A 39 -5.74 -24.13 13.44
CA MET A 39 -5.92 -23.54 14.77
C MET A 39 -7.40 -23.50 15.15
N PHE A 40 -8.27 -23.01 14.27
CA PHE A 40 -9.71 -22.95 14.50
C PHE A 40 -10.27 -24.33 14.82
N ARG A 41 -9.90 -25.34 14.02
CA ARG A 41 -10.31 -26.73 14.27
C ARG A 41 -9.86 -27.19 15.65
N ARG A 42 -8.61 -26.91 16.02
CA ARG A 42 -8.03 -27.34 17.30
C ARG A 42 -8.66 -26.62 18.50
N VAL A 43 -8.96 -25.34 18.38
CA VAL A 43 -9.50 -24.51 19.46
C VAL A 43 -10.98 -24.76 19.69
N VAL A 44 -11.76 -24.91 18.60
CA VAL A 44 -13.23 -25.08 18.70
C VAL A 44 -13.64 -26.53 18.88
N PHE A 45 -12.97 -27.47 18.21
CA PHE A 45 -13.34 -28.90 18.21
C PHE A 45 -12.33 -29.81 18.92
N GLY A 46 -11.34 -29.23 19.61
CA GLY A 46 -10.37 -29.99 20.40
C GLY A 46 -10.99 -30.57 21.69
N PRO A 47 -10.43 -31.67 22.23
CA PRO A 47 -10.88 -32.21 23.51
C PRO A 47 -10.65 -31.22 24.65
N LEU A 48 -11.61 -31.15 25.59
CA LEU A 48 -11.54 -30.31 26.78
C LEU A 48 -10.62 -30.99 27.82
N ASP A 49 -9.31 -30.87 27.62
CA ASP A 49 -8.30 -31.55 28.45
C ASP A 49 -8.17 -30.98 29.88
N ARG A 50 -8.71 -29.78 30.15
CA ARG A 50 -8.64 -29.13 31.46
C ARG A 50 -10.02 -29.06 32.15
N PRO A 51 -10.16 -29.55 33.40
CA PRO A 51 -11.43 -29.54 34.13
C PRO A 51 -11.94 -28.11 34.42
N GLU A 52 -11.04 -27.13 34.48
CA GLU A 52 -11.36 -25.70 34.65
C GLU A 52 -12.16 -25.13 33.47
N ASN A 53 -11.92 -25.63 32.25
CA ASN A 53 -12.59 -25.15 31.03
C ASN A 53 -14.04 -25.66 30.93
N GLN A 54 -14.41 -26.68 31.71
CA GLN A 54 -15.78 -27.21 31.73
C GLN A 54 -16.76 -26.30 32.47
N ARG A 55 -16.25 -25.31 33.23
CA ARG A 55 -17.04 -24.34 34.00
C ARG A 55 -17.10 -22.95 33.36
N LEU A 56 -16.58 -22.80 32.14
CA LEU A 56 -16.66 -21.55 31.41
C LEU A 56 -18.13 -21.24 31.10
N LYS A 57 -18.57 -20.03 31.46
CA LYS A 57 -19.92 -19.56 31.17
C LYS A 57 -20.01 -19.21 29.70
N ASP A 58 -21.10 -19.63 29.06
CA ASP A 58 -21.38 -19.28 27.66
C ASP A 58 -21.52 -17.77 27.46
N VAL A 59 -21.32 -17.35 26.22
CA VAL A 59 -21.36 -15.95 25.79
C VAL A 59 -22.75 -15.37 26.06
N ASP A 60 -22.81 -14.27 26.81
CA ASP A 60 -24.08 -13.63 27.16
C ASP A 60 -24.64 -12.80 25.99
N LEU A 61 -25.96 -12.58 25.94
CA LEU A 61 -26.58 -11.79 24.86
C LEU A 61 -25.98 -10.38 24.75
N ARG A 62 -25.53 -9.79 25.86
CA ARG A 62 -24.87 -8.47 25.85
C ARG A 62 -23.51 -8.50 25.16
N GLU A 63 -22.74 -9.57 25.37
CA GLU A 63 -21.45 -9.77 24.72
C GLU A 63 -21.64 -10.02 23.22
N MET A 64 -22.66 -10.81 22.87
CA MET A 64 -23.02 -11.03 21.46
C MET A 64 -23.48 -9.74 20.77
N ALA A 65 -24.22 -8.86 21.47
CA ALA A 65 -24.61 -7.56 20.94
C ALA A 65 -23.41 -6.61 20.70
N LEU A 66 -22.31 -6.76 21.45
CA LEU A 66 -21.06 -6.03 21.22
C LEU A 66 -20.28 -6.59 20.01
N LEU A 67 -20.29 -7.91 19.84
CA LEU A 67 -19.59 -8.59 18.74
C LEU A 67 -20.32 -8.47 17.40
N ALA A 68 -21.66 -8.45 17.42
CA ALA A 68 -22.51 -8.38 16.24
C ALA A 68 -22.20 -7.20 15.29
N PRO A 69 -22.08 -5.92 15.74
CA PRO A 69 -21.77 -4.81 14.83
C PRO A 69 -20.37 -4.93 14.20
N ILE A 70 -19.39 -5.47 14.93
CA ILE A 70 -18.03 -5.67 14.41
C ILE A 70 -18.05 -6.75 13.31
N LEU A 71 -18.73 -7.87 13.56
CA LEU A 71 -18.93 -8.92 12.56
C LEU A 71 -19.68 -8.39 11.34
N ALA A 72 -20.74 -7.62 11.55
CA ALA A 72 -21.49 -7.01 10.46
C ALA A 72 -20.60 -6.10 9.60
N LEU A 73 -19.71 -5.32 10.22
CA LEU A 73 -18.77 -4.47 9.49
C LEU A 73 -17.73 -5.28 8.69
N ILE A 74 -17.20 -6.36 9.28
CA ILE A 74 -16.27 -7.28 8.59
C ILE A 74 -16.95 -7.92 7.37
N PHE A 75 -18.17 -8.42 7.53
CA PHE A 75 -18.95 -8.98 6.43
C PHE A 75 -19.28 -7.94 5.36
N PHE A 76 -19.72 -6.76 5.76
CA PHE A 76 -20.02 -5.66 4.85
C PHE A 76 -18.79 -5.26 4.02
N MET A 77 -17.64 -5.12 4.68
CA MET A 77 -16.37 -4.77 4.02
C MET A 77 -15.87 -5.90 3.10
N GLY A 78 -16.08 -7.17 3.46
CA GLY A 78 -15.75 -8.32 2.63
C GLY A 78 -16.62 -8.45 1.37
N VAL A 79 -17.94 -8.25 1.50
CA VAL A 79 -18.89 -8.35 0.37
C VAL A 79 -18.84 -7.11 -0.53
N TYR A 80 -18.69 -5.92 0.07
CA TYR A 80 -18.73 -4.65 -0.66
C TYR A 80 -17.59 -3.70 -0.22
N PRO A 81 -16.34 -3.95 -0.64
CA PRO A 81 -15.20 -3.10 -0.30
C PRO A 81 -15.18 -1.75 -1.07
N LYS A 82 -16.04 -1.60 -2.09
CA LYS A 82 -16.07 -0.41 -2.98
C LYS A 82 -16.15 0.93 -2.25
N PRO A 83 -16.98 1.13 -1.21
CA PRO A 83 -17.08 2.42 -0.51
C PRO A 83 -15.76 2.84 0.12
N PHE A 84 -15.04 1.90 0.72
CA PHE A 84 -13.72 2.16 1.31
C PHE A 84 -12.69 2.46 0.21
N LEU A 85 -12.65 1.65 -0.83
CA LEU A 85 -11.68 1.83 -1.92
C LEU A 85 -11.88 3.15 -2.66
N SER A 86 -13.11 3.54 -2.95
CA SER A 86 -13.40 4.79 -3.66
C SER A 86 -12.95 6.03 -2.87
N ARG A 87 -13.00 5.99 -1.53
CA ARG A 87 -12.49 7.08 -0.69
C ARG A 87 -10.96 7.14 -0.68
N MET A 88 -10.29 5.99 -0.74
CA MET A 88 -8.82 5.94 -0.82
C MET A 88 -8.29 6.35 -2.20
N LYS A 89 -9.00 5.98 -3.28
CA LYS A 89 -8.55 6.23 -4.67
C LYS A 89 -8.20 7.69 -4.93
N ALA A 90 -9.03 8.64 -4.50
CA ALA A 90 -8.78 10.05 -4.73
C ALA A 90 -7.43 10.51 -4.13
N SER A 91 -7.11 10.08 -2.91
CA SER A 91 -5.84 10.40 -2.27
C SER A 91 -4.67 9.66 -2.91
N VAL A 92 -4.85 8.41 -3.33
CA VAL A 92 -3.80 7.61 -3.98
C VAL A 92 -3.45 8.18 -5.36
N GLU A 93 -4.44 8.62 -6.14
CA GLU A 93 -4.24 9.23 -7.46
C GLU A 93 -3.39 10.50 -7.37
N LEU A 94 -3.66 11.37 -6.39
CA LEU A 94 -2.85 12.57 -6.15
C LEU A 94 -1.39 12.24 -5.82
N VAL A 95 -1.15 11.13 -5.10
CA VAL A 95 0.22 10.67 -4.79
C VAL A 95 0.90 10.12 -6.04
N ILE A 96 0.20 9.34 -6.86
CA ILE A 96 0.73 8.80 -8.12
C ILE A 96 1.14 9.95 -9.06
N GLN A 97 0.24 10.92 -9.29
CA GLN A 97 0.53 12.09 -10.14
C GLN A 97 1.74 12.90 -9.64
N ARG A 98 1.90 13.04 -8.32
CA ARG A 98 3.06 13.73 -7.73
C ARG A 98 4.36 12.95 -7.91
N VAL A 99 4.32 11.63 -7.88
CA VAL A 99 5.51 10.79 -8.12
C VAL A 99 5.88 10.83 -9.61
N GLU A 100 4.92 10.69 -10.51
CA GLU A 100 5.14 10.73 -11.97
C GLU A 100 5.70 12.08 -12.43
N SER A 101 5.09 13.19 -12.02
CA SER A 101 5.58 14.55 -12.36
C SER A 101 7.00 14.81 -11.87
N LYS A 102 7.37 14.30 -10.69
CA LYS A 102 8.74 14.42 -10.17
C LYS A 102 9.72 13.52 -10.92
N GLN A 103 9.25 12.36 -11.40
CA GLN A 103 10.03 11.39 -12.17
C GLN A 103 10.32 11.89 -13.59
N GLU A 104 9.41 12.65 -14.21
CA GLU A 104 9.63 13.33 -15.50
C GLU A 104 10.53 14.58 -15.39
N ALA A 105 10.50 15.28 -14.26
CA ALA A 105 11.39 16.43 -14.02
C ALA A 105 12.85 16.01 -13.78
N LEU A 106 13.09 14.80 -13.28
CA LEU A 106 14.42 14.28 -12.97
C LEU A 106 15.37 14.17 -14.19
N PRO A 107 14.99 13.58 -15.35
CA PRO A 107 15.86 13.54 -16.52
C PRO A 107 16.21 14.93 -17.06
N LEU A 108 15.26 15.89 -17.07
CA LEU A 108 15.53 17.27 -17.52
C LEU A 108 16.44 18.04 -16.57
N VAL A 109 16.33 17.81 -15.26
CA VAL A 109 17.22 18.41 -14.25
C VAL A 109 18.62 17.79 -14.30
N LEU A 110 18.74 16.49 -14.58
CA LEU A 110 20.04 15.83 -14.74
C LEU A 110 20.73 16.20 -16.08
N GLU A 111 19.97 16.35 -17.16
CA GLU A 111 20.43 16.87 -18.45
C GLU A 111 20.91 18.33 -18.30
N GLY A 112 20.11 19.18 -17.65
CA GLY A 112 20.49 20.57 -17.33
C GLY A 112 21.67 20.69 -16.38
N ARG A 113 21.84 19.73 -15.45
CA ARG A 113 23.01 19.67 -14.55
C ARG A 113 24.27 19.20 -15.29
N ASN A 114 24.16 18.23 -16.20
CA ASN A 114 25.29 17.77 -17.02
C ASN A 114 25.74 18.83 -18.04
N ASN A 115 24.79 19.61 -18.58
CA ASN A 115 25.10 20.72 -19.49
C ASN A 115 25.59 21.98 -18.76
N GLY A 116 25.46 22.03 -17.43
CA GLY A 116 26.04 23.03 -16.55
C GLY A 116 27.43 22.66 -16.01
N VAL A 117 27.96 21.49 -16.35
CA VAL A 117 29.37 21.16 -16.09
C VAL A 117 30.20 21.86 -17.17
N THR A 118 30.76 23.00 -16.78
CA THR A 118 31.84 23.72 -17.48
C THR A 118 32.76 22.73 -18.17
N ARG A 119 32.77 22.75 -19.51
CA ARG A 119 33.83 22.09 -20.29
C ARG A 119 35.14 22.68 -19.77
N ALA A 120 36.16 21.84 -19.58
CA ALA A 120 37.49 22.27 -19.13
C ALA A 120 38.22 23.25 -20.08
N ASP A 121 37.51 23.80 -21.08
CA ASP A 121 37.97 24.79 -22.06
C ASP A 121 37.60 26.25 -21.71
N GLY A 122 36.87 26.50 -20.61
CA GLY A 122 36.53 27.85 -20.17
C GLY A 122 35.49 28.58 -21.04
N SER A 123 34.83 27.91 -21.98
CA SER A 123 33.73 28.50 -22.75
C SER A 123 32.37 28.20 -22.10
N THR A 124 31.71 29.24 -21.61
CA THR A 124 30.37 29.17 -21.02
C THR A 124 29.33 29.43 -22.10
N ASN A 125 28.86 28.40 -22.81
CA ASN A 125 27.73 28.54 -23.74
C ASN A 125 26.39 28.52 -22.99
N SER A 126 26.22 29.46 -22.06
CA SER A 126 25.00 29.60 -21.26
C SER A 126 24.06 30.60 -21.94
N PRO A 127 22.95 30.16 -22.57
CA PRO A 127 21.93 31.06 -23.11
C PRO A 127 21.27 31.93 -22.03
N TYR A 128 21.42 31.60 -20.75
CA TYR A 128 20.94 32.40 -19.62
C TYR A 128 21.90 33.52 -19.21
N PHE A 129 23.21 33.39 -19.51
CA PHE A 129 24.21 34.41 -19.19
C PHE A 129 24.14 35.60 -20.15
N GLU A 130 23.86 35.35 -21.43
CA GLU A 130 23.62 36.43 -22.41
C GLU A 130 22.29 37.16 -22.13
N ALA A 131 21.25 36.43 -21.72
CA ALA A 131 19.96 37.01 -21.36
C ALA A 131 20.05 37.93 -20.12
N THR A 132 20.89 37.58 -19.13
CA THR A 132 21.07 38.43 -17.93
C THR A 132 21.96 39.64 -18.19
N MET A 133 22.95 39.56 -19.08
CA MET A 133 23.73 40.74 -19.51
C MET A 133 22.90 41.71 -20.38
N SER A 134 22.01 41.21 -21.23
CA SER A 134 21.12 42.06 -22.03
C SER A 134 20.15 42.88 -21.17
N LEU A 135 19.67 42.31 -20.06
CA LEU A 135 18.80 43.02 -19.11
C LEU A 135 19.56 44.04 -18.22
N SER A 136 20.88 43.90 -18.08
CA SER A 136 21.70 44.82 -17.28
C SER A 136 22.22 46.03 -18.07
N ASN A 137 22.16 46.00 -19.40
CA ASN A 137 22.68 47.06 -20.29
C ASN A 137 21.55 47.92 -20.92
N GLY A 138 20.35 47.86 -20.34
CA GLY A 138 19.15 48.56 -20.80
C GLY A 138 18.78 49.81 -19.99
N ASN A 139 19.75 50.46 -19.33
CA ASN A 139 19.54 51.73 -18.61
C ASN A 139 20.79 52.61 -18.70
#